data_AF-A0A8T0T3C9-F1
#
_entry.id   AF-A0A8T0T3C9-F1
#
_cell.length_a   1.000
_cell.length_b   1.000
_cell.length_c   1.000
_cell.angle_alpha   90.00
_cell.angle_beta   90.00
_cell.angle_gamma   90.00
#
_symmetry.space_group_name_H-M   'P 1'
#
loop_
_entity.id
_entity.type
_entity.pdbx_description
1 polymer ?
#
loop_
_entity_poly.entity_id
_entity_poly.type
_entity_poly.pdbx_seq_one_letter_code
_entity_poly.pdbx_strand_id
1 'polypeptide(L)'
;NCNGFADPKKYKFLSDLTKEKNIDFIALSETCRADIPQATLNNICAGREFIWHCMAPCGRSGGMLLEINLATFDIGEIEEGDFLIRLNLRNKEDDFKFNLISVYGPAQSELKDKFLSEVVRICSKDTLPIVIGGDFNIIRGPEEKNNNNYNDK
;
A
#
# COMPACT_ATOMS: atom_id res chain seq x y z
N ASN A 1 -7.49 -1.31 -1.11
CA ASN A 1 -8.42 -0.16 -1.06
C ASN A 1 -9.47 -0.39 0.02
N CYS A 2 -9.60 0.54 0.98
CA CYS A 2 -10.53 0.40 2.10
C CYS A 2 -11.71 1.38 2.06
N ASN A 3 -11.79 2.34 1.12
CA ASN A 3 -12.87 3.34 1.01
C ASN A 3 -13.26 3.94 2.38
N GLY A 4 -12.27 4.46 3.11
CA GLY A 4 -12.38 5.01 4.45
C GLY A 4 -12.10 3.99 5.56
N PHE A 5 -11.21 4.36 6.48
CA PHE A 5 -10.73 3.50 7.56
C PHE A 5 -11.22 3.94 8.93
N ALA A 6 -12.55 4.05 9.08
CA ALA A 6 -13.20 4.50 10.32
C ALA A 6 -14.06 3.44 11.00
N ASP A 7 -14.49 2.40 10.27
CA ASP A 7 -15.43 1.39 10.76
C ASP A 7 -14.69 0.33 11.61
N PRO A 8 -15.06 0.17 12.91
CA PRO A 8 -14.47 -0.84 13.78
C PRO A 8 -14.56 -2.29 13.24
N LYS A 9 -15.57 -2.60 12.42
CA LYS A 9 -15.70 -3.92 11.80
C LYS A 9 -14.55 -4.22 10.85
N LYS A 10 -14.01 -3.20 10.15
CA LYS A 10 -12.84 -3.35 9.27
C LYS A 10 -11.60 -3.71 10.08
N TYR A 11 -11.43 -3.14 11.27
CA TYR A 11 -10.29 -3.46 12.13
C TYR A 11 -10.35 -4.90 12.64
N LYS A 12 -11.54 -5.37 13.06
CA LYS A 12 -11.73 -6.75 13.48
C LYS A 12 -11.47 -7.72 12.32
N PHE A 13 -12.02 -7.43 11.15
CA PHE A 13 -11.79 -8.25 9.95
C PHE A 13 -10.29 -8.36 9.62
N LEU A 14 -9.55 -7.24 9.63
CA LEU A 14 -8.11 -7.26 9.42
C LEU A 14 -7.38 -8.04 10.51
N SER A 15 -7.75 -7.86 11.79
CA SER A 15 -7.16 -8.62 12.90
C SER A 15 -7.33 -10.13 12.76
N ASP A 16 -8.55 -10.56 12.43
CA ASP A 16 -8.88 -11.98 12.24
C ASP A 16 -8.13 -12.54 11.01
N LEU A 17 -8.09 -11.80 9.89
CA LEU A 17 -7.39 -12.20 8.68
C LEU A 17 -5.87 -12.29 8.88
N THR A 18 -5.31 -11.31 9.59
CA THR A 18 -3.88 -11.24 9.93
C THR A 18 -3.48 -12.49 10.71
N LYS A 19 -4.29 -12.91 11.70
CA LYS A 19 -4.07 -14.16 12.45
C LYS A 19 -4.27 -15.41 11.58
N GLU A 20 -5.36 -15.49 10.83
CA GLU A 20 -5.72 -16.70 10.06
C GLU A 20 -4.71 -17.00 8.95
N LYS A 21 -4.23 -15.96 8.25
CA LYS A 21 -3.35 -16.10 7.09
C LYS A 21 -1.87 -15.84 7.41
N ASN A 22 -1.52 -15.58 8.68
CA ASN A 22 -0.17 -15.19 9.10
C ASN A 22 0.39 -14.05 8.25
N ILE A 23 -0.39 -12.97 8.09
CA ILE A 23 0.02 -11.84 7.24
C ILE A 23 1.20 -11.11 7.89
N ASP A 24 2.26 -10.85 7.11
CA ASP A 24 3.44 -10.11 7.56
C ASP A 24 3.49 -8.65 7.09
N PHE A 25 2.69 -8.26 6.11
CA PHE A 25 2.54 -6.86 5.73
C PHE A 25 1.16 -6.57 5.14
N ILE A 26 0.65 -5.36 5.36
CA ILE A 26 -0.66 -4.90 4.91
C ILE A 26 -0.52 -3.54 4.25
N ALA A 27 -0.99 -3.42 3.01
CA ALA A 27 -1.07 -2.15 2.28
C ALA A 27 -2.53 -1.72 2.13
N LEU A 28 -2.90 -0.57 2.69
CA LEU A 28 -4.21 0.04 2.56
C LEU A 28 -4.13 1.36 1.81
N SER A 29 -5.09 1.58 0.92
CA SER A 29 -5.33 2.84 0.22
C SER A 29 -6.71 3.38 0.59
N GLU A 30 -6.89 4.70 0.45
CA GLU A 30 -8.12 5.42 0.81
C GLU A 30 -8.47 5.33 2.31
N THR A 31 -7.50 5.53 3.19
CA THR A 31 -7.75 5.54 4.64
C THR A 31 -8.67 6.68 5.07
N CYS A 32 -8.70 7.78 4.31
CA CYS A 32 -9.39 9.05 4.56
C CYS A 32 -9.06 9.62 5.95
N ARG A 33 -7.88 9.28 6.49
CA ARG A 33 -7.40 9.71 7.79
C ARG A 33 -5.95 10.13 7.68
N ALA A 34 -5.66 11.34 8.16
CA ALA A 34 -4.29 11.83 8.26
C ALA A 34 -3.50 11.11 9.36
N ASP A 35 -4.21 10.68 10.41
CA ASP A 35 -3.63 9.95 11.53
C ASP A 35 -4.61 8.86 12.01
N ILE A 36 -4.06 7.71 12.40
CA ILE A 36 -4.81 6.58 12.92
C ILE A 36 -4.23 6.28 14.31
N PRO A 37 -5.07 6.28 15.38
CA PRO A 37 -4.56 6.10 16.73
C PRO A 37 -3.81 4.76 16.92
N GLN A 38 -2.71 4.78 17.70
CA GLN A 38 -1.94 3.57 18.02
C GLN A 38 -2.76 2.44 18.60
N ALA A 39 -3.72 2.77 19.46
CA ALA A 39 -4.62 1.79 20.03
C ALA A 39 -5.44 1.04 18.95
N THR A 40 -5.82 1.71 17.87
CA THR A 40 -6.56 1.10 16.74
C THR A 40 -5.66 0.16 15.95
N LEU A 41 -4.43 0.57 15.67
CA LEU A 41 -3.48 -0.22 14.90
C LEU A 41 -2.98 -1.44 15.69
N ASN A 42 -2.77 -1.31 17.01
CA ASN A 42 -2.44 -2.44 17.88
C ASN A 42 -3.56 -3.51 17.88
N ASN A 43 -4.83 -3.10 17.78
CA ASN A 43 -5.95 -4.04 17.67
C ASN A 43 -5.94 -4.82 16.33
N ILE A 44 -5.54 -4.17 15.24
CA ILE A 44 -5.38 -4.80 13.92
C ILE A 44 -4.24 -5.81 13.94
N CYS A 45 -3.14 -5.46 14.61
CA CYS A 45 -1.93 -6.27 14.62
C CYS A 45 -2.00 -7.48 15.55
N ALA A 46 -3.14 -7.73 16.20
CA ALA A 46 -3.40 -8.96 16.94
C ALA A 46 -2.40 -9.28 18.07
N GLY A 47 -1.69 -8.26 18.59
CA GLY A 47 -0.61 -8.42 19.58
C GLY A 47 0.79 -8.66 18.98
N ARG A 48 0.94 -8.60 17.66
CA ARG A 48 2.25 -8.56 16.99
C ARG A 48 2.78 -7.13 16.90
N GLU A 49 4.11 -7.02 16.88
CA GLU A 49 4.81 -5.76 16.68
C GLU A 49 4.80 -5.41 15.20
N PHE A 50 3.95 -4.46 14.82
CA PHE A 50 3.99 -3.85 13.50
C PHE A 50 4.44 -2.41 13.61
N ILE A 51 5.23 -1.95 12.64
CA ILE A 51 5.36 -0.52 12.39
C ILE A 51 4.38 -0.13 11.30
N TRP A 52 3.93 1.11 11.38
CA TRP A 52 3.15 1.73 10.33
C TRP A 52 3.96 2.79 9.61
N HIS A 53 3.58 3.04 8.38
CA HIS A 53 3.96 4.23 7.65
C HIS A 53 2.71 4.77 6.95
N CYS A 54 2.33 5.99 7.32
CA CYS A 54 1.14 6.65 6.79
C CYS A 54 1.58 7.82 5.90
N MET A 55 1.16 7.79 4.65
CA MET A 55 1.24 8.93 3.76
C MET A 55 -0.09 9.68 3.82
N ALA A 56 -0.02 10.91 4.30
CA ALA A 56 -1.19 11.75 4.48
C ALA A 56 -1.90 12.02 3.13
N PRO A 57 -3.24 12.20 3.15
CA PRO A 57 -3.99 12.70 2.00
C PRO A 57 -3.35 13.96 1.40
N CYS A 58 -2.89 13.89 0.15
CA CYS A 58 -2.47 15.05 -0.63
C CYS A 58 -3.56 15.39 -1.67
N GLY A 59 -4.24 16.52 -1.49
CA GLY A 59 -5.36 16.92 -2.35
C GLY A 59 -6.60 16.02 -2.18
N ARG A 60 -7.03 15.34 -3.25
CA ARG A 60 -8.17 14.40 -3.24
C ARG A 60 -7.77 12.95 -2.98
N SER A 61 -6.48 12.64 -2.80
CA SER A 61 -6.02 11.28 -2.51
C SER A 61 -6.44 10.89 -1.09
N GLY A 62 -7.02 9.70 -0.90
CA GLY A 62 -7.54 9.27 0.39
C GLY A 62 -6.47 8.81 1.39
N GLY A 63 -5.18 9.08 1.16
CA GLY A 63 -4.08 8.60 2.00
C GLY A 63 -3.76 7.12 1.80
N MET A 64 -2.55 6.74 2.19
CA MET A 64 -2.04 5.37 2.12
C MET A 64 -1.45 4.95 3.46
N LEU A 65 -1.61 3.68 3.81
CA LEU A 65 -1.06 3.09 5.01
C LEU A 65 -0.36 1.78 4.66
N LEU A 66 0.85 1.62 5.17
CA LEU A 66 1.62 0.39 5.03
C LEU A 66 2.03 -0.10 6.42
N GLU A 67 1.65 -1.32 6.76
CA GLU A 67 1.93 -1.97 8.04
C GLU A 67 2.88 -3.14 7.80
N ILE A 68 3.97 -3.24 8.56
CA ILE A 68 5.00 -4.30 8.43
C ILE A 68 5.23 -4.99 9.77
N ASN A 69 5.21 -6.33 9.78
CA ASN A 69 5.54 -7.17 10.92
C ASN A 69 7.03 -7.10 11.24
N LEU A 70 7.38 -6.42 12.33
CA LEU A 70 8.77 -6.25 12.78
C LEU A 70 9.37 -7.53 13.37
N ALA A 71 8.57 -8.55 13.69
CA ALA A 71 9.12 -9.84 14.08
C ALA A 71 9.79 -10.56 12.89
N THR A 72 9.30 -10.30 11.67
CA THR A 72 9.76 -10.96 10.43
C THR A 72 10.75 -10.09 9.66
N PHE A 73 10.53 -8.76 9.63
CA PHE A 73 11.30 -7.85 8.78
C PHE A 73 12.01 -6.74 9.56
N ASP A 74 13.22 -6.41 9.11
CA ASP A 74 13.86 -5.12 9.40
C ASP A 74 13.56 -4.14 8.26
N ILE A 75 13.38 -2.87 8.61
CA ILE A 75 13.14 -1.79 7.65
C ILE A 75 14.42 -0.99 7.49
N GLY A 76 14.84 -0.83 6.24
CA GLY A 76 15.93 0.07 5.86
C GLY A 76 15.38 1.45 5.53
N GLU A 77 15.38 1.78 4.24
CA GLU A 77 14.92 3.05 3.71
C GLU A 77 13.40 3.05 3.44
N ILE A 78 12.76 4.19 3.72
CA ILE A 78 11.39 4.48 3.32
C ILE A 78 11.44 5.65 2.35
N GLU A 79 10.83 5.49 1.17
CA GLU A 79 10.75 6.53 0.14
C GLU A 79 9.28 6.78 -0.21
N GLU A 80 8.85 8.03 -0.05
CA GLU A 80 7.51 8.52 -0.34
C GLU A 80 7.50 9.24 -1.69
N GLY A 81 6.64 8.78 -2.61
CA GLY A 81 6.35 9.45 -3.87
C GLY A 81 5.01 10.18 -3.87
N ASP A 82 4.59 10.67 -5.04
CA ASP A 82 3.27 11.31 -5.18
C ASP A 82 2.12 10.28 -5.16
N PHE A 83 2.39 9.06 -5.64
CA PHE A 83 1.39 8.01 -5.82
C PHE A 83 1.76 6.67 -5.16
N LEU A 84 2.88 6.59 -4.45
CA LEU A 84 3.37 5.33 -3.89
C LEU A 84 4.23 5.50 -2.64
N ILE A 85 4.32 4.43 -1.86
CA ILE A 85 5.29 4.28 -0.76
C ILE A 85 6.17 3.08 -1.08
N ARG A 86 7.50 3.25 -0.99
CA ARG A 86 8.48 2.17 -1.04
C ARG A 86 9.08 1.95 0.34
N LEU A 87 9.13 0.69 0.79
CA LEU A 87 9.98 0.26 1.90
C LEU A 87 11.02 -0.73 1.43
N ASN A 88 12.26 -0.47 1.80
CA ASN A 88 13.32 -1.47 1.73
C ASN A 88 13.21 -2.39 2.95
N LEU A 89 12.97 -3.66 2.70
CA LEU A 89 12.78 -4.69 3.72
C LEU A 89 13.89 -5.71 3.67
N ARG A 90 14.27 -6.20 4.85
CA ARG A 90 15.18 -7.32 5.04
C ARG A 90 14.47 -8.39 5.86
N ASN A 91 14.35 -9.59 5.34
CA ASN A 91 13.88 -10.74 6.09
C ASN A 91 14.94 -11.14 7.13
N LYS A 92 14.52 -11.26 8.39
CA LYS A 92 15.38 -11.59 9.52
C LYS A 92 15.86 -13.03 9.52
N GLU A 93 15.10 -13.94 8.90
CA GLU A 93 15.40 -15.37 8.90
C GLU A 93 16.55 -15.72 7.95
N ASP A 94 16.55 -15.16 6.74
CA ASP A 94 17.45 -15.55 5.64
C ASP A 94 18.29 -14.40 5.07
N ASP A 95 18.22 -13.21 5.68
CA ASP A 95 18.88 -11.98 5.21
C ASP A 95 18.44 -11.49 3.82
N PHE A 96 17.33 -12.02 3.29
CA PHE A 96 16.83 -11.64 1.98
C PHE A 96 16.32 -10.19 1.97
N LYS A 97 16.81 -9.38 1.01
CA LYS A 97 16.44 -7.97 0.87
C LYS A 97 15.60 -7.74 -0.36
N PHE A 98 14.50 -7.01 -0.20
CA PHE A 98 13.59 -6.67 -1.28
C PHE A 98 12.92 -5.33 -1.01
N ASN A 99 12.33 -4.75 -2.05
CA ASN A 99 11.53 -3.54 -1.94
C ASN A 99 10.05 -3.88 -2.02
N LEU A 100 9.30 -3.46 -1.01
CA LEU A 100 7.83 -3.50 -1.02
C LEU A 100 7.32 -2.12 -1.45
N ILE A 101 6.56 -2.08 -2.52
CA ILE A 101 5.97 -0.86 -3.07
C ILE A 101 4.45 -0.97 -3.00
N SER A 102 3.83 -0.08 -2.24
CA SER A 102 2.39 0.14 -2.28
C SER A 102 2.10 1.29 -3.22
N VAL A 103 1.16 1.11 -4.16
CA VAL A 103 0.73 2.16 -5.10
C VAL A 103 -0.74 2.55 -4.91
N TYR A 104 -1.04 3.80 -5.16
CA TYR A 104 -2.39 4.32 -5.30
C TYR A 104 -2.48 5.25 -6.53
N GLY A 105 -2.94 4.67 -7.63
CA GLY A 105 -3.03 5.33 -8.92
C GLY A 105 -4.19 6.35 -8.99
N PRO A 106 -4.02 7.41 -9.79
CA PRO A 106 -4.98 8.49 -9.87
C PRO A 106 -6.23 8.12 -10.66
N ALA A 107 -7.38 8.64 -10.24
CA ALA A 107 -8.63 8.52 -10.99
C ALA A 107 -8.68 9.44 -12.22
N GLN A 108 -7.94 10.55 -12.18
CA GLN A 108 -7.85 11.52 -13.27
C GLN A 108 -6.90 11.02 -14.36
N SER A 109 -7.37 11.00 -15.61
CA SER A 109 -6.58 10.53 -16.74
C SER A 109 -5.30 11.35 -16.95
N GLU A 110 -5.33 12.66 -16.64
CA GLU A 110 -4.20 13.58 -16.82
C GLU A 110 -3.02 13.29 -15.88
N LEU A 111 -3.24 12.53 -14.80
CA LEU A 111 -2.21 12.17 -13.84
C LEU A 111 -1.63 10.77 -14.10
N LYS A 112 -2.21 9.97 -15.00
CA LYS A 112 -1.78 8.58 -15.26
C LYS A 112 -0.35 8.52 -15.80
N ASP A 113 0.03 9.44 -16.69
CA ASP A 113 1.40 9.48 -17.22
C ASP A 113 2.42 9.77 -16.12
N LYS A 114 2.10 10.67 -15.18
CA LYS A 114 2.95 10.97 -14.02
C LYS A 114 3.07 9.76 -13.10
N PHE A 115 1.94 9.09 -12.83
CA PHE A 115 1.91 7.86 -12.03
C PHE A 115 2.78 6.76 -12.64
N LEU A 116 2.60 6.45 -13.92
CA LEU A 116 3.39 5.43 -14.61
C LEU A 116 4.87 5.81 -14.66
N SER A 117 5.19 7.09 -14.90
CA SER A 117 6.57 7.58 -14.89
C SER A 117 7.23 7.40 -13.53
N GLU A 118 6.49 7.65 -12.44
CA GLU A 118 6.98 7.43 -11.09
C GLU A 118 7.22 5.95 -10.78
N VAL A 119 6.28 5.07 -11.14
CA VAL A 119 6.44 3.62 -10.99
C VAL A 119 7.66 3.12 -11.76
N VAL A 120 7.82 3.52 -13.02
CA VAL A 120 8.99 3.15 -13.85
C VAL A 120 10.28 3.66 -13.25
N ARG A 121 10.31 4.91 -12.77
CA ARG A 121 11.50 5.51 -12.15
C ARG A 121 11.98 4.69 -10.95
N ILE A 122 11.07 4.27 -10.08
CA ILE A 122 11.45 3.48 -8.90
C ILE A 122 11.88 2.08 -9.29
N CYS A 123 11.13 1.41 -10.16
CA CYS A 123 11.49 0.07 -10.63
C CYS A 123 12.83 0.04 -11.38
N SER A 124 13.24 1.15 -12.01
CA SER A 124 14.52 1.25 -12.73
C SER A 124 15.69 1.65 -11.84
N LYS A 125 15.43 2.29 -10.70
CA LYS A 125 16.46 2.76 -9.75
C LYS A 125 16.98 1.61 -8.87
N ASP A 126 16.12 0.65 -8.56
CA ASP A 126 16.39 -0.38 -7.58
C ASP A 126 17.06 -1.62 -8.18
N THR A 127 18.10 -2.12 -7.52
CA THR A 127 18.80 -3.36 -7.89
C THR A 127 18.28 -4.58 -7.14
N LEU A 128 17.41 -4.37 -6.14
CA LEU A 128 16.82 -5.42 -5.32
C LEU A 128 15.52 -5.95 -5.96
N PRO A 129 15.11 -7.19 -5.65
CA PRO A 129 13.79 -7.70 -6.01
C PRO A 129 12.67 -6.77 -5.54
N ILE A 130 11.63 -6.61 -6.36
CA ILE A 130 10.51 -5.70 -6.10
C ILE A 130 9.21 -6.49 -6.00
N VAL A 131 8.46 -6.22 -4.94
CA VAL A 131 7.05 -6.58 -4.81
C VAL A 131 6.24 -5.29 -4.90
N ILE A 132 5.40 -5.18 -5.93
CA ILE A 132 4.54 -4.01 -6.13
C ILE A 132 3.07 -4.44 -6.07
N GLY A 133 2.28 -3.72 -5.29
CA GLY A 133 0.86 -3.99 -5.12
C GLY A 133 0.09 -2.75 -4.70
N GLY A 134 -1.23 -2.83 -4.69
CA GLY A 134 -2.10 -1.71 -4.38
C GLY A 134 -3.17 -1.51 -5.44
N ASP A 135 -3.69 -0.30 -5.53
CA ASP A 135 -4.75 0.05 -6.47
C ASP A 135 -4.16 0.93 -7.57
N PHE A 136 -3.99 0.37 -8.77
CA PHE A 136 -3.39 1.09 -9.89
C PHE A 136 -4.36 2.07 -10.56
N ASN A 137 -5.67 1.91 -10.36
CA ASN A 137 -6.71 2.72 -10.99
C ASN A 137 -6.56 2.86 -12.53
N ILE A 138 -6.03 1.81 -13.17
CA ILE A 138 -5.84 1.72 -14.62
C ILE A 138 -6.63 0.52 -15.13
N ILE A 139 -7.38 0.74 -16.21
CA ILE A 139 -8.05 -0.30 -16.97
C ILE A 139 -7.08 -0.75 -18.06
N ARG A 140 -6.69 -2.02 -18.08
CA ARG A 140 -5.71 -2.55 -19.04
C ARG A 140 -6.33 -2.98 -20.37
N GLY A 141 -7.64 -3.18 -20.38
CA GLY A 141 -8.39 -3.62 -21.54
C GLY A 141 -9.90 -3.43 -21.35
N PRO A 142 -10.69 -3.43 -22.43
CA PRO A 142 -12.13 -3.24 -22.37
C PRO A 142 -12.83 -4.30 -21.52
N GLU A 143 -12.28 -5.52 -21.48
CA GLU A 143 -12.75 -6.63 -20.64
C GLU A 143 -12.70 -6.38 -19.13
N GLU A 144 -11.86 -5.47 -18.63
CA GLU A 144 -11.82 -5.09 -17.22
C GLU A 144 -12.89 -4.04 -16.86
N LYS A 145 -13.65 -3.55 -17.85
CA LYS A 145 -14.65 -2.51 -17.67
C LYS A 145 -16.05 -3.11 -17.54
N ASN A 146 -16.74 -2.74 -16.48
CA ASN A 146 -18.12 -3.16 -16.24
C ASN A 146 -19.16 -2.37 -17.09
N ASN A 147 -18.70 -1.61 -18.09
CA ASN A 147 -19.52 -0.85 -19.03
C ASN A 147 -18.80 -0.64 -20.38
N ASN A 148 -19.55 -0.28 -21.42
CA ASN A 148 -19.02 -0.12 -22.78
C ASN A 148 -18.23 1.18 -23.03
N ASN A 149 -18.00 2.01 -22.01
CA ASN A 149 -17.33 3.31 -22.17
C ASN A 149 -15.81 3.17 -22.16
N TYR A 150 -15.22 2.21 -22.88
CA TYR A 150 -13.77 2.09 -22.96
C TYR A 150 -13.19 3.20 -23.84
N ASN A 151 -12.13 3.84 -23.37
CA ASN A 151 -11.44 4.87 -24.14
C ASN A 151 -10.03 4.33 -24.43
N ASP A 152 -9.84 3.86 -25.66
CA ASP A 152 -8.62 3.22 -26.19
C ASP A 152 -7.44 4.18 -26.42
N LYS A 153 -7.53 5.42 -25.91
CA LYS A 153 -6.58 6.50 -26.21
C LYS A 153 -5.64 6.78 -25.06
#